data_AF-A0A359MYG9-F1
#
_entry.id   AF-A0A359MYG9-F1
#
_cell.length_a   1.000
_cell.length_b   1.000
_cell.length_c   1.000
_cell.angle_alpha   90.00
_cell.angle_beta   90.00
_cell.angle_gamma   90.00
#
_symmetry.space_group_name_H-M   'P 1'
#
loop_
_entity.id
_entity.type
_entity.pdbx_description
1 polymer ?
#
loop_
_entity_poly.entity_id
_entity_poly.type
_entity_poly.pdbx_seq_one_letter_code
_entity_poly.pdbx_strand_id
1 'polypeptide(L)'
;YYDSMIANYMNRTKAFTEELSFGYRKVASLRYGENPHQAAAYYAEPLSDVSSIVRTETLQGKQLSYNNIMDADAALKIVLEFDEPAATVIKHTNPCGTAIAEDITAAFTKAFEADAKSAFGGVIGLNRTCTKAIAEYLSKVFVEIVLAPDFEDDAVAIFAAKPNVRLLKLGTLKPPEPVWETRKILGGTLVQEMDTKHIIEKDLTVVTDQKPTKQQLPDLLFAWAVCKHVKSNAIVVAKNGVTLGIGAGQMSRIDSVDIALTKAGAAAKGAVLASDAFFPFRDSVEAIAKAGVAAIIQPGGSVRDADVIIAANELKIPMVFTGFRAFWH
;
A
#
# COMPACT_ATOMS: atom_id res chain seq x y z
N TYR A 1 -21.84 -22.89 -9.93
CA TYR A 1 -22.09 -21.78 -8.99
C TYR A 1 -22.86 -22.24 -7.76
N TYR A 2 -24.06 -22.81 -7.87
CA TYR A 2 -24.81 -23.26 -6.68
C TYR A 2 -24.04 -24.30 -5.84
N ASP A 3 -23.55 -25.36 -6.47
CA ASP A 3 -22.79 -26.40 -5.77
C ASP A 3 -21.45 -25.88 -5.21
N SER A 4 -20.80 -24.94 -5.91
CA SER A 4 -19.57 -24.31 -5.39
C SER A 4 -19.87 -23.46 -4.14
N MET A 5 -21.01 -22.77 -4.08
CA MET A 5 -21.44 -22.06 -2.87
C MET A 5 -21.73 -23.03 -1.72
N ILE A 6 -22.38 -24.17 -1.99
CA ILE A 6 -22.64 -25.21 -0.99
C ILE A 6 -21.31 -25.80 -0.49
N ALA A 7 -20.41 -26.19 -1.39
CA ALA A 7 -19.12 -26.75 -1.04
C ALA A 7 -18.30 -25.79 -0.16
N ASN A 8 -18.24 -24.50 -0.54
CA ASN A 8 -17.53 -23.48 0.23
C ASN A 8 -18.17 -23.27 1.61
N TYR A 9 -19.50 -23.25 1.70
CA TYR A 9 -20.19 -23.16 2.99
C TYR A 9 -19.93 -24.38 3.88
N MET A 10 -20.01 -25.59 3.34
CA MET A 10 -19.76 -26.83 4.09
C MET A 10 -18.31 -26.94 4.56
N ASN A 11 -17.36 -26.37 3.81
CA ASN A 11 -15.94 -26.40 4.11
C ASN A 11 -15.38 -25.13 4.80
N ARG A 12 -16.23 -24.17 5.19
CA ARG A 12 -15.81 -22.85 5.69
C ARG A 12 -14.86 -22.85 6.90
N THR A 13 -14.77 -23.95 7.65
CA THR A 13 -13.88 -24.12 8.81
C THR A 13 -12.60 -24.89 8.49
N LYS A 14 -12.45 -25.39 7.27
CA LYS A 14 -11.28 -26.17 6.83
C LYS A 14 -10.36 -25.28 6.00
N ALA A 15 -9.10 -25.18 6.41
CA ALA A 15 -8.06 -24.62 5.56
C ALA A 15 -7.64 -25.66 4.50
N PHE A 16 -7.33 -25.18 3.29
CA PHE A 16 -6.74 -25.96 2.19
C PHE A 16 -7.43 -27.31 1.92
N THR A 17 -8.68 -27.27 1.49
CA THR A 17 -9.44 -28.46 1.10
C THR A 17 -8.78 -29.20 -0.07
N GLU A 18 -9.01 -30.52 -0.16
CA GLU A 18 -8.50 -31.36 -1.27
C GLU A 18 -9.02 -30.89 -2.64
N GLU A 19 -10.24 -30.35 -2.68
CA GLU A 19 -10.85 -29.76 -3.86
C GLU A 19 -11.10 -28.27 -3.62
N LEU A 20 -10.73 -27.43 -4.58
CA LEU A 20 -10.92 -25.98 -4.53
C LEU A 20 -11.96 -25.54 -5.56
N SER A 21 -13.03 -24.90 -5.09
CA SER A 21 -14.14 -24.42 -5.93
C SER A 21 -14.34 -22.91 -5.81
N PHE A 22 -14.40 -22.23 -6.95
CA PHE A 22 -14.59 -20.78 -7.00
C PHE A 22 -16.02 -20.39 -7.39
N GLY A 23 -16.70 -19.64 -6.52
CA GLY A 23 -18.07 -19.18 -6.72
C GLY A 23 -18.16 -17.68 -6.96
N TYR A 24 -17.82 -17.22 -8.17
CA TYR A 24 -17.83 -15.78 -8.50
C TYR A 24 -19.01 -15.38 -9.39
N ARG A 25 -19.47 -14.12 -9.28
CA ARG A 25 -20.45 -13.51 -10.20
C ARG A 25 -19.81 -12.40 -11.01
N LYS A 26 -20.03 -12.41 -12.32
CA LYS A 26 -19.49 -11.37 -13.21
C LYS A 26 -20.12 -10.02 -12.87
N VAL A 27 -19.29 -9.00 -12.68
CA VAL A 27 -19.76 -7.62 -12.47
C VAL A 27 -19.85 -6.91 -13.82
N ALA A 28 -18.76 -6.88 -14.59
CA ALA A 28 -18.76 -6.34 -15.95
C ALA A 28 -17.66 -6.95 -16.83
N SER A 29 -17.88 -6.91 -18.15
CA SER A 29 -16.79 -7.02 -19.13
C SER A 29 -15.97 -5.72 -19.13
N LEU A 30 -14.66 -5.82 -19.30
CA LEU A 30 -13.75 -4.69 -19.43
C LEU A 30 -13.39 -4.47 -20.89
N ARG A 31 -12.97 -3.24 -21.23
CA ARG A 31 -12.56 -2.90 -22.60
C ARG A 31 -11.40 -3.76 -23.09
N TYR A 32 -10.46 -4.07 -22.20
CA TYR A 32 -9.32 -4.96 -22.39
C TYR A 32 -8.75 -5.31 -21.00
N GLY A 33 -7.81 -6.27 -20.97
CA GLY A 33 -7.06 -6.67 -19.78
C GLY A 33 -5.95 -5.68 -19.43
N GLU A 34 -4.80 -6.18 -18.99
CA GLU A 34 -3.65 -5.32 -18.69
C GLU A 34 -3.16 -4.57 -19.94
N ASN A 35 -3.27 -5.23 -21.11
CA ASN A 35 -2.89 -4.70 -22.41
C ASN A 35 -4.07 -4.74 -23.40
N PRO A 36 -4.11 -3.82 -24.41
CA PRO A 36 -5.24 -3.69 -25.34
C PRO A 36 -5.65 -4.94 -26.11
N HIS A 37 -4.73 -5.87 -26.35
CA HIS A 37 -4.98 -7.11 -27.10
C HIS A 37 -5.58 -8.24 -26.23
N GLN A 38 -5.67 -8.05 -24.91
CA GLN A 38 -6.18 -9.04 -23.97
C GLN A 38 -7.64 -8.74 -23.66
N ALA A 39 -8.53 -9.73 -23.69
CA ALA A 39 -9.90 -9.58 -23.20
C ALA A 39 -9.94 -9.69 -21.67
N ALA A 40 -10.87 -8.99 -21.01
CA ALA A 40 -11.02 -9.09 -19.56
C ALA A 40 -12.45 -8.86 -19.06
N ALA A 41 -12.69 -9.33 -17.85
CA ALA A 41 -13.86 -9.09 -17.04
C ALA A 41 -13.43 -9.15 -15.56
N TYR A 42 -14.22 -8.55 -14.68
CA TYR A 42 -14.02 -8.71 -13.25
C TYR A 42 -15.29 -9.24 -12.59
N TYR A 43 -15.08 -9.92 -11.47
CA TYR A 43 -16.11 -10.70 -10.80
C TYR A 43 -16.11 -10.36 -9.31
N ALA A 44 -17.28 -10.43 -8.70
CA ALA A 44 -17.48 -10.23 -7.27
C ALA A 44 -17.64 -11.58 -6.57
N GLU A 45 -17.09 -11.65 -5.37
CA GLU A 45 -17.42 -12.71 -4.43
C GLU A 45 -18.78 -12.40 -3.78
N PRO A 46 -19.80 -13.26 -3.93
CA PRO A 46 -21.19 -12.96 -3.58
C PRO A 46 -21.46 -12.69 -2.10
N LEU A 47 -20.65 -13.28 -1.20
CA LEU A 47 -20.85 -13.22 0.25
C LEU A 47 -19.84 -12.32 0.96
N SER A 48 -18.89 -11.75 0.23
CA SER A 48 -17.89 -10.85 0.80
C SER A 48 -18.51 -9.48 1.07
N ASP A 49 -18.35 -8.98 2.30
CA ASP A 49 -18.86 -7.68 2.72
C ASP A 49 -17.76 -6.66 3.04
N VAL A 50 -16.49 -7.02 2.81
CA VAL A 50 -15.34 -6.13 3.00
C VAL A 50 -15.36 -4.97 2.00
N SER A 51 -14.70 -3.87 2.35
CA SER A 51 -14.49 -2.78 1.40
C SER A 51 -13.72 -3.30 0.19
N SER A 52 -14.26 -3.04 -1.01
CA SER A 52 -13.69 -3.55 -2.26
C SER A 52 -14.17 -2.74 -3.45
N ILE A 53 -13.36 -2.72 -4.50
CA ILE A 53 -13.66 -1.96 -5.73
C ILE A 53 -14.95 -2.46 -6.39
N VAL A 54 -15.23 -3.76 -6.29
CA VAL A 54 -16.41 -4.39 -6.89
C VAL A 54 -17.74 -3.98 -6.25
N ARG A 55 -17.69 -3.34 -5.07
CA ARG A 55 -18.86 -2.85 -4.33
C ARG A 55 -18.98 -1.33 -4.34
N THR A 56 -18.09 -0.63 -5.07
CA THR A 56 -18.13 0.84 -5.15
C THR A 56 -19.31 1.33 -5.98
N GLU A 57 -19.88 2.46 -5.57
CA GLU A 57 -20.74 3.26 -6.42
C GLU A 57 -19.87 4.19 -7.28
N THR A 58 -20.04 4.14 -8.61
CA THR A 58 -19.35 5.06 -9.52
C THR A 58 -20.21 6.29 -9.74
N LEU A 59 -19.84 7.43 -9.14
CA LEU A 59 -20.62 8.67 -9.23
C LEU A 59 -20.45 9.37 -10.58
N GLN A 60 -19.28 9.25 -11.19
CA GLN A 60 -18.99 9.71 -12.55
C GLN A 60 -17.76 9.01 -13.12
N GLY A 61 -17.47 9.28 -14.39
CA GLY A 61 -16.24 8.85 -15.06
C GLY A 61 -16.46 7.86 -16.19
N LYS A 62 -15.37 7.56 -16.91
CA LYS A 62 -15.35 6.49 -17.90
C LYS A 62 -15.48 5.13 -17.23
N GLN A 63 -15.83 4.10 -18.00
CA GLN A 63 -15.71 2.71 -17.54
C GLN A 63 -14.31 2.44 -16.97
N LEU A 64 -14.25 1.71 -15.84
CA LEU A 64 -12.99 1.25 -15.25
C LEU A 64 -12.27 0.30 -16.22
N SER A 65 -10.95 0.47 -16.35
CA SER A 65 -10.08 -0.52 -17.01
C SER A 65 -9.58 -1.58 -16.02
N TYR A 66 -8.93 -2.63 -16.53
CA TYR A 66 -8.29 -3.65 -15.69
C TYR A 66 -7.25 -3.03 -14.74
N ASN A 67 -6.38 -2.17 -15.26
CA ASN A 67 -5.34 -1.50 -14.46
C ASN A 67 -5.95 -0.52 -13.46
N ASN A 68 -7.05 0.16 -13.81
CA ASN A 68 -7.76 1.03 -12.86
C ASN A 68 -8.26 0.24 -11.64
N ILE A 69 -8.76 -0.99 -11.83
CA ILE A 69 -9.23 -1.82 -10.72
C ILE A 69 -8.05 -2.26 -9.85
N MET A 70 -6.92 -2.68 -10.45
CA MET A 70 -5.72 -3.07 -9.69
C MET A 70 -5.14 -1.90 -8.89
N ASP A 71 -5.03 -0.72 -9.50
CA ASP A 71 -4.49 0.47 -8.83
C ASP A 71 -5.42 0.96 -7.72
N ALA A 72 -6.74 0.90 -7.93
CA ALA A 72 -7.71 1.25 -6.90
C ALA A 72 -7.72 0.25 -5.73
N ASP A 73 -7.56 -1.04 -6.00
CA ASP A 73 -7.45 -2.07 -4.95
C ASP A 73 -6.18 -1.87 -4.10
N ALA A 74 -5.05 -1.56 -4.74
CA ALA A 74 -3.82 -1.21 -4.03
C ALA A 74 -4.00 0.06 -3.18
N ALA A 75 -4.68 1.08 -3.71
CA ALA A 75 -4.95 2.32 -2.98
C ALA A 75 -5.82 2.05 -1.74
N LEU A 76 -6.86 1.23 -1.89
CA LEU A 76 -7.76 0.84 -0.81
C LEU A 76 -7.01 0.10 0.31
N LYS A 77 -6.19 -0.89 -0.05
CA LYS A 77 -5.43 -1.69 0.93
C LYS A 77 -4.50 -0.83 1.79
N ILE A 78 -3.82 0.16 1.19
CA ILE A 78 -2.94 1.07 1.92
C ILE A 78 -3.73 1.96 2.88
N VAL A 79 -4.82 2.60 2.44
CA VAL A 79 -5.55 3.54 3.30
C VAL A 79 -6.32 2.84 4.43
N LEU A 80 -6.55 1.53 4.32
CA LEU A 80 -7.11 0.69 5.38
C LEU A 80 -6.11 0.31 6.48
N GLU A 81 -4.81 0.60 6.33
CA GLU A 81 -3.82 0.42 7.40
C GLU A 81 -3.91 1.46 8.51
N PHE A 82 -4.63 2.56 8.28
CA PHE A 82 -4.55 3.76 9.10
C PHE A 82 -5.93 4.16 9.66
N ASP A 83 -5.97 4.37 10.97
CA ASP A 83 -7.12 4.96 11.65
C ASP A 83 -7.12 6.49 11.49
N GLU A 84 -5.96 7.13 11.37
CA GLU A 84 -5.81 8.56 11.11
C GLU A 84 -6.31 8.93 9.70
N PRO A 85 -6.69 10.19 9.43
CA PRO A 85 -6.88 10.67 8.06
C PRO A 85 -5.67 10.35 7.18
N ALA A 86 -5.88 9.51 6.18
CA ALA A 86 -4.84 8.94 5.34
C ALA A 86 -5.18 9.09 3.86
N ALA A 87 -4.15 9.39 3.08
CA ALA A 87 -4.22 9.46 1.63
C ALA A 87 -3.04 8.73 1.01
N THR A 88 -3.29 8.09 -0.13
CA THR A 88 -2.25 7.47 -0.96
C THR A 88 -2.46 7.81 -2.42
N VAL A 89 -1.36 7.90 -3.16
CA VAL A 89 -1.35 8.04 -4.61
C VAL A 89 -0.65 6.82 -5.20
N ILE A 90 -1.41 6.03 -5.97
CA ILE A 90 -0.93 4.81 -6.61
C ILE A 90 -0.64 5.05 -8.08
N LYS A 91 0.42 4.38 -8.55
CA LYS A 91 0.71 4.21 -9.97
C LYS A 91 1.30 2.82 -10.21
N HIS A 92 0.67 2.03 -11.09
CA HIS A 92 1.13 0.68 -11.41
C HIS A 92 1.28 -0.20 -10.14
N THR A 93 0.24 -0.23 -9.32
CA THR A 93 0.09 -1.00 -8.07
C THR A 93 1.06 -0.62 -6.94
N ASN A 94 1.89 0.40 -7.12
CA ASN A 94 2.82 0.88 -6.09
C ASN A 94 2.46 2.31 -5.67
N PRO A 95 2.60 2.64 -4.37
CA PRO A 95 2.45 4.02 -3.92
C PRO A 95 3.62 4.87 -4.46
N CYS A 96 3.31 6.01 -5.07
CA CYS A 96 4.30 7.06 -5.29
C CYS A 96 4.34 8.06 -4.13
N GLY A 97 3.26 8.16 -3.36
CA GLY A 97 3.21 8.93 -2.13
C GLY A 97 2.09 8.45 -1.20
N THR A 98 2.33 8.43 0.10
CA THR A 98 1.34 8.11 1.13
C THR A 98 1.58 9.02 2.33
N ALA A 99 0.50 9.49 2.96
CA ALA A 99 0.60 10.29 4.17
C ALA A 99 -0.59 10.11 5.10
N ILE A 100 -0.33 10.31 6.39
CA ILE A 100 -1.32 10.56 7.44
C ILE A 100 -1.20 12.00 7.94
N ALA A 101 -2.32 12.57 8.39
CA ALA A 101 -2.34 13.93 8.92
C ALA A 101 -3.53 14.16 9.87
N GLU A 102 -3.63 15.39 10.38
CA GLU A 102 -4.73 15.88 11.22
C GLU A 102 -6.09 15.88 10.52
N ASP A 103 -6.10 16.05 9.19
CA ASP A 103 -7.30 15.98 8.35
C ASP A 103 -6.97 15.42 6.95
N ILE A 104 -8.02 15.05 6.22
CA ILE A 104 -7.86 14.36 4.93
C ILE A 104 -7.29 15.25 3.83
N THR A 105 -7.51 16.56 3.90
CA THR A 105 -6.96 17.51 2.92
C THR A 105 -5.46 17.65 3.14
N ALA A 106 -5.03 17.79 4.39
CA ALA A 106 -3.61 17.82 4.77
C ALA A 106 -2.90 16.50 4.39
N ALA A 107 -3.54 15.35 4.65
CA ALA A 107 -3.00 14.04 4.28
C ALA A 107 -2.87 13.92 2.75
N PHE A 108 -3.91 14.31 2.01
CA PHE A 108 -3.91 14.31 0.54
C PHE A 108 -2.78 15.18 -0.02
N THR A 109 -2.66 16.43 0.44
CA THR A 109 -1.62 17.35 -0.05
C THR A 109 -0.23 16.77 0.19
N LYS A 110 0.06 16.29 1.40
CA LYS A 110 1.35 15.65 1.74
C LYS A 110 1.63 14.43 0.86
N ALA A 111 0.65 13.54 0.69
CA ALA A 111 0.80 12.33 -0.12
C ALA A 111 1.03 12.65 -1.60
N PHE A 112 0.33 13.65 -2.15
CA PHE A 112 0.48 14.04 -3.55
C PHE A 112 1.83 14.72 -3.82
N GLU A 113 2.30 15.57 -2.90
CA GLU A 113 3.55 16.31 -3.03
C GLU A 113 4.80 15.44 -2.82
N ALA A 114 4.68 14.28 -2.15
CA ALA A 114 5.77 13.34 -1.92
C ALA A 114 6.52 12.93 -3.19
N ASP A 115 5.80 12.69 -4.30
CA ASP A 115 6.37 12.49 -5.64
C ASP A 115 5.39 13.02 -6.70
N ALA A 116 5.23 14.35 -6.73
CA ALA A 116 4.27 15.03 -7.61
C ALA A 116 4.45 14.69 -9.10
N LYS A 117 5.68 14.38 -9.52
CA LYS A 117 5.99 13.95 -10.90
C LYS A 117 5.35 12.59 -11.20
N SER A 118 5.48 11.64 -10.29
CA SER A 118 4.88 10.31 -10.45
C SER A 118 3.37 10.33 -10.22
N ALA A 119 2.87 11.21 -9.35
CA ALA A 119 1.44 11.36 -9.03
C ALA A 119 0.57 11.74 -10.23
N PHE A 120 1.15 12.33 -11.28
CA PHE A 120 0.42 12.65 -12.51
C PHE A 120 -0.14 11.37 -13.18
N GLY A 121 -1.47 11.35 -13.36
CA GLY A 121 -2.22 10.22 -13.89
C GLY A 121 -2.39 9.06 -12.91
N GLY A 122 -2.14 9.29 -11.61
CA GLY A 122 -2.31 8.29 -10.57
C GLY A 122 -3.77 8.06 -10.16
N VAL A 123 -3.93 7.09 -9.26
CA VAL A 123 -5.15 6.78 -8.53
C VAL A 123 -5.02 7.31 -7.11
N ILE A 124 -5.98 8.13 -6.69
CA ILE A 124 -6.01 8.69 -5.33
C ILE A 124 -6.90 7.82 -4.45
N GLY A 125 -6.36 7.33 -3.34
CA GLY A 125 -7.13 6.68 -2.27
C GLY A 125 -7.19 7.56 -1.03
N LEU A 126 -8.38 7.70 -0.45
CA LEU A 126 -8.65 8.45 0.77
C LEU A 126 -9.41 7.54 1.76
N ASN A 127 -9.10 7.59 3.05
CA ASN A 127 -9.92 6.90 4.08
C ASN A 127 -10.97 7.79 4.76
N ARG A 128 -11.19 9.01 4.24
CA ARG A 128 -12.23 9.96 4.68
C ARG A 128 -12.87 10.61 3.46
N THR A 129 -14.00 11.28 3.69
CA THR A 129 -14.75 12.00 2.66
C THR A 129 -13.86 12.93 1.84
N CYS A 130 -13.97 12.88 0.51
CA CYS A 130 -13.28 13.78 -0.39
C CYS A 130 -13.89 15.19 -0.28
N THR A 131 -13.07 16.15 0.13
CA THR A 131 -13.49 17.53 0.38
C THR A 131 -13.47 18.38 -0.89
N LYS A 132 -14.18 19.51 -0.87
CA LYS A 132 -14.09 20.56 -1.89
C LYS A 132 -12.64 20.97 -2.17
N ALA A 133 -11.83 21.16 -1.14
CA ALA A 133 -10.44 21.60 -1.28
C ALA A 133 -9.59 20.58 -2.07
N ILE A 134 -9.79 19.28 -1.81
CA ILE A 134 -9.14 18.21 -2.58
C ILE A 134 -9.61 18.24 -4.04
N ALA A 135 -10.92 18.43 -4.28
CA ALA A 135 -11.46 18.52 -5.64
C ALA A 135 -10.92 19.75 -6.39
N GLU A 136 -10.82 20.92 -5.76
CA GLU A 136 -10.23 22.13 -6.35
C GLU A 136 -8.77 21.92 -6.73
N TYR A 137 -7.99 21.25 -5.88
CA TYR A 137 -6.62 20.87 -6.20
C TYR A 137 -6.57 19.92 -7.41
N LEU A 138 -7.34 18.84 -7.36
CA LEU A 138 -7.39 17.81 -8.41
C LEU A 138 -8.02 18.30 -9.72
N SER A 139 -8.78 19.39 -9.71
CA SER A 139 -9.28 20.01 -10.93
C SER A 139 -8.13 20.47 -11.86
N LYS A 140 -7.00 20.87 -11.27
CA LYS A 140 -5.84 21.45 -11.98
C LYS A 140 -4.83 20.40 -12.47
N VAL A 141 -4.94 19.15 -12.02
CA VAL A 141 -3.99 18.06 -12.35
C VAL A 141 -4.68 16.86 -12.96
N PHE A 142 -4.01 16.09 -13.81
CA PHE A 142 -4.60 14.88 -14.38
C PHE A 142 -4.53 13.72 -13.37
N VAL A 143 -5.68 13.09 -13.08
CA VAL A 143 -5.82 11.87 -12.29
C VAL A 143 -6.83 10.94 -12.94
N GLU A 144 -6.67 9.63 -12.76
CA GLU A 144 -7.55 8.63 -13.36
C GLU A 144 -8.78 8.34 -12.48
N ILE A 145 -8.55 8.23 -11.16
CA ILE A 145 -9.54 7.82 -10.17
C ILE A 145 -9.33 8.60 -8.87
N VAL A 146 -10.44 8.97 -8.22
CA VAL A 146 -10.48 9.33 -6.80
C VAL A 146 -11.39 8.33 -6.10
N LEU A 147 -10.85 7.65 -5.09
CA LEU A 147 -11.50 6.63 -4.29
C LEU A 147 -11.63 7.13 -2.85
N ALA A 148 -12.86 7.21 -2.33
CA ALA A 148 -13.14 7.71 -0.98
C ALA A 148 -14.40 7.08 -0.38
N PRO A 149 -14.56 7.04 0.96
CA PRO A 149 -15.81 6.66 1.63
C PRO A 149 -17.03 7.43 1.12
N ASP A 150 -16.86 8.75 0.93
CA ASP A 150 -17.89 9.63 0.40
C ASP A 150 -17.26 10.86 -0.28
N PHE A 151 -18.08 11.70 -0.88
CA PHE A 151 -17.71 12.96 -1.52
C PHE A 151 -18.65 14.07 -1.04
N GLU A 152 -18.11 15.25 -0.77
CA GLU A 152 -18.94 16.43 -0.59
C GLU A 152 -19.65 16.81 -1.91
N ASP A 153 -20.86 17.36 -1.83
CA ASP A 153 -21.60 17.81 -3.02
C ASP A 153 -20.82 18.84 -3.84
N ASP A 154 -20.16 19.78 -3.17
CA ASP A 154 -19.26 20.77 -3.78
C ASP A 154 -18.08 20.10 -4.51
N ALA A 155 -17.53 19.00 -3.96
CA ALA A 155 -16.46 18.25 -4.59
C ALA A 155 -16.93 17.58 -5.89
N VAL A 156 -18.11 16.94 -5.86
CA VAL A 156 -18.73 16.33 -7.04
C VAL A 156 -19.00 17.39 -8.13
N ALA A 157 -19.52 18.55 -7.75
CA ALA A 157 -19.80 19.65 -8.67
C ALA A 157 -18.52 20.15 -9.38
N ILE A 158 -17.39 20.26 -8.66
CA ILE A 158 -16.11 20.64 -9.25
C ILE A 158 -15.62 19.57 -10.23
N PHE A 159 -15.72 18.29 -9.85
CA PHE A 159 -15.28 17.17 -10.69
C PHE A 159 -16.11 16.98 -11.96
N ALA A 160 -17.34 17.51 -12.02
CA ALA A 160 -18.19 17.47 -13.21
C ALA A 160 -17.54 18.17 -14.42
N ALA A 161 -16.63 19.15 -14.19
CA ALA A 161 -15.83 19.77 -15.25
C ALA A 161 -14.80 18.81 -15.88
N LYS A 162 -14.57 17.64 -15.27
CA LYS A 162 -13.62 16.60 -15.70
C LYS A 162 -14.33 15.25 -15.81
N PRO A 163 -15.24 15.08 -16.78
CA PRO A 163 -16.16 13.94 -16.87
C PRO A 163 -15.48 12.58 -17.06
N ASN A 164 -14.17 12.57 -17.33
CA ASN A 164 -13.39 11.34 -17.48
C ASN A 164 -12.82 10.82 -16.17
N VAL A 165 -12.70 11.66 -15.13
CA VAL A 165 -12.19 11.27 -13.81
C VAL A 165 -13.24 10.40 -13.14
N ARG A 166 -12.82 9.24 -12.63
CA ARG A 166 -13.71 8.29 -11.98
C ARG A 166 -13.78 8.61 -10.50
N LEU A 167 -14.99 8.87 -10.01
CA LEU A 167 -15.23 9.05 -8.58
C LEU A 167 -15.87 7.77 -8.05
N LEU A 168 -15.12 7.03 -7.23
CA LEU A 168 -15.54 5.75 -6.67
C LEU A 168 -15.87 5.95 -5.19
N LYS A 169 -17.16 5.84 -4.86
CA LYS A 169 -17.68 5.94 -3.49
C LYS A 169 -17.69 4.56 -2.84
N LEU A 170 -16.95 4.42 -1.74
CA LEU A 170 -16.78 3.17 -1.00
C LEU A 170 -17.89 2.94 0.05
N GLY A 171 -18.51 4.00 0.56
CA GLY A 171 -19.36 3.93 1.74
C GLY A 171 -18.55 3.68 3.02
N THR A 172 -19.16 2.99 3.99
CA THR A 172 -18.49 2.63 5.24
C THR A 172 -17.30 1.71 4.98
N LEU A 173 -16.12 2.12 5.45
CA LEU A 173 -14.92 1.30 5.35
C LEU A 173 -15.00 0.11 6.29
N LYS A 174 -14.72 -1.06 5.76
CA LYS A 174 -14.63 -2.33 6.48
C LYS A 174 -13.27 -2.94 6.18
N PRO A 175 -12.41 -3.16 7.19
CA PRO A 175 -11.10 -3.73 6.98
C PRO A 175 -11.22 -5.14 6.39
N PRO A 176 -10.16 -5.64 5.73
CA PRO A 176 -10.13 -7.03 5.29
C PRO A 176 -10.19 -7.96 6.50
N GLU A 177 -11.04 -8.99 6.42
CA GLU A 177 -10.96 -10.14 7.31
C GLU A 177 -9.93 -11.15 6.78
N PRO A 178 -9.43 -12.10 7.60
CA PRO A 178 -8.58 -13.19 7.11
C PRO A 178 -9.32 -13.99 6.02
N VAL A 179 -9.03 -13.66 4.77
CA VAL A 179 -9.58 -14.29 3.58
C VAL A 179 -8.49 -14.98 2.80
N TRP A 180 -8.89 -15.94 1.97
CA TRP A 180 -7.97 -16.62 1.06
C TRP A 180 -7.62 -15.71 -0.12
N GLU A 181 -6.33 -15.49 -0.33
CA GLU A 181 -5.78 -14.88 -1.53
C GLU A 181 -5.35 -15.96 -2.52
N THR A 182 -5.61 -15.73 -3.80
CA THR A 182 -5.25 -16.68 -4.86
C THR A 182 -4.32 -16.04 -5.88
N ARG A 183 -3.29 -16.79 -6.30
CA ARG A 183 -2.39 -16.38 -7.38
C ARG A 183 -2.36 -17.44 -8.48
N LYS A 184 -2.69 -17.02 -9.71
CA LYS A 184 -2.63 -17.91 -10.87
C LYS A 184 -1.18 -18.31 -11.16
N ILE A 185 -0.96 -19.60 -11.45
CA ILE A 185 0.30 -20.14 -11.99
C ILE A 185 0.01 -20.95 -13.26
N LEU A 186 1.05 -21.31 -14.01
CA LEU A 186 0.89 -22.19 -15.18
C LEU A 186 0.29 -23.53 -14.72
N GLY A 187 -0.85 -23.89 -15.31
CA GLY A 187 -1.55 -25.15 -15.00
C GLY A 187 -2.29 -25.20 -13.65
N GLY A 188 -2.22 -24.18 -12.79
CA GLY A 188 -2.78 -24.27 -11.43
C GLY A 188 -3.11 -22.93 -10.77
N THR A 189 -3.23 -22.94 -9.44
CA THR A 189 -3.37 -21.75 -8.58
C THR A 189 -2.68 -21.99 -7.24
N LEU A 190 -2.09 -20.95 -6.68
CA LEU A 190 -1.67 -20.90 -5.28
C LEU A 190 -2.79 -20.30 -4.46
N VAL A 191 -2.89 -20.71 -3.19
CA VAL A 191 -3.83 -20.17 -2.21
C VAL A 191 -3.07 -19.92 -0.91
N GLN A 192 -3.27 -18.76 -0.31
CA GLN A 192 -2.66 -18.37 0.97
C GLN A 192 -3.64 -17.51 1.77
N GLU A 193 -3.38 -17.30 3.06
CA GLU A 193 -4.07 -16.26 3.82
C GLU A 193 -3.61 -14.88 3.33
N MET A 194 -4.53 -13.93 3.24
CA MET A 194 -4.19 -12.53 2.99
C MET A 194 -3.40 -11.97 4.18
N ASP A 195 -2.33 -11.21 3.91
CA ASP A 195 -1.56 -10.54 4.96
C ASP A 195 -2.35 -9.38 5.57
N THR A 196 -3.02 -9.69 6.69
CA THR A 196 -3.79 -8.75 7.52
C THR A 196 -3.02 -8.33 8.77
N LYS A 197 -1.72 -8.68 8.88
CA LYS A 197 -0.95 -8.40 10.09
C LYS A 197 -0.72 -6.89 10.22
N HIS A 198 -1.22 -6.34 11.33
CA HIS A 198 -0.93 -4.98 11.77
C HIS A 198 0.10 -5.04 12.90
N ILE A 199 1.21 -4.32 12.73
CA ILE A 199 2.32 -4.27 13.69
C ILE A 199 2.16 -3.02 14.55
N ILE A 200 2.26 -3.19 15.86
CA ILE A 200 2.23 -2.08 16.83
C ILE A 200 3.50 -2.06 17.68
N GLU A 201 3.70 -0.98 18.44
CA GLU A 201 4.94 -0.76 19.21
C GLU A 201 5.33 -1.96 20.09
N LYS A 202 4.36 -2.67 20.68
CA LYS A 202 4.62 -3.84 21.55
C LYS A 202 5.21 -5.04 20.81
N ASP A 203 5.04 -5.11 19.48
CA ASP A 203 5.56 -6.19 18.64
C ASP A 203 7.03 -5.92 18.26
N LEU A 204 7.56 -4.72 18.53
CA LEU A 204 8.90 -4.32 18.15
C LEU A 204 9.95 -4.76 19.18
N THR A 205 11.06 -5.28 18.70
CA THR A 205 12.26 -5.57 19.50
C THR A 205 13.37 -4.61 19.11
N VAL A 206 13.86 -3.79 20.05
CA VAL A 206 15.08 -2.99 19.82
C VAL A 206 16.30 -3.90 19.86
N VAL A 207 17.08 -3.92 18.78
CA VAL A 207 18.24 -4.83 18.64
C VAL A 207 19.59 -4.12 18.70
N THR A 208 19.60 -2.80 18.67
CA THR A 208 20.79 -1.94 18.76
C THR A 208 20.93 -1.29 20.15
N ASP A 209 22.13 -0.76 20.42
CA ASP A 209 22.45 -0.06 21.67
C ASP A 209 21.63 1.23 21.83
N GLN A 210 21.40 1.94 20.71
CA GLN A 210 20.52 3.10 20.68
C GLN A 210 19.07 2.68 20.44
N LYS A 211 18.16 3.36 21.15
CA LYS A 211 16.72 3.18 21.01
C LYS A 211 16.13 4.25 20.11
N PRO A 212 15.11 3.95 19.30
CA PRO A 212 14.34 4.97 18.62
C PRO A 212 13.74 5.95 19.65
N THR A 213 13.70 7.22 19.29
CA THR A 213 13.01 8.26 20.06
C THR A 213 11.49 8.09 19.98
N LYS A 214 10.77 8.71 20.91
CA LYS A 214 9.29 8.70 20.90
C LYS A 214 8.69 9.29 19.61
N GLN A 215 9.40 10.21 18.95
CA GLN A 215 8.98 10.80 17.68
C GLN A 215 9.27 9.89 16.48
N GLN A 216 10.29 9.03 16.56
CA GLN A 216 10.66 8.11 15.47
C GLN A 216 9.76 6.87 15.43
N LEU A 217 9.25 6.40 16.57
CA LEU A 217 8.43 5.18 16.63
C LEU A 217 7.16 5.25 15.76
N PRO A 218 6.34 6.32 15.80
CA PRO A 218 5.20 6.45 14.90
C PRO A 218 5.60 6.45 13.43
N ASP A 219 6.69 7.12 13.07
CA ASP A 219 7.19 7.15 11.69
C ASP A 219 7.68 5.77 11.24
N LEU A 220 8.30 4.98 12.13
CA LEU A 220 8.75 3.60 11.81
C LEU A 220 7.55 2.70 11.54
N LEU A 221 6.52 2.77 12.39
CA LEU A 221 5.28 2.00 12.20
C LEU A 221 4.54 2.43 10.93
N PHE A 222 4.45 3.74 10.66
CA PHE A 222 3.91 4.28 9.42
C PHE A 222 4.68 3.76 8.19
N ALA A 223 6.02 3.88 8.20
CA ALA A 223 6.86 3.42 7.10
C ALA A 223 6.69 1.91 6.85
N TRP A 224 6.60 1.12 7.93
CA TRP A 224 6.37 -0.31 7.86
C TRP A 224 5.01 -0.66 7.25
N ALA A 225 3.94 0.01 7.70
CA ALA A 225 2.58 -0.20 7.18
C ALA A 225 2.51 0.08 5.68
N VAL A 226 3.15 1.15 5.20
CA VAL A 226 3.26 1.42 3.76
C VAL A 226 4.13 0.38 3.05
N CYS A 227 5.28 0.01 3.64
CA CYS A 227 6.24 -0.90 3.03
C CYS A 227 5.65 -2.30 2.75
N LYS A 228 4.71 -2.77 3.58
CA LYS A 228 3.97 -4.03 3.37
C LYS A 228 3.25 -4.09 2.01
N HIS A 229 2.85 -2.95 1.47
CA HIS A 229 2.09 -2.85 0.22
C HIS A 229 2.93 -2.49 -1.00
N VAL A 230 4.24 -2.34 -0.83
CA VAL A 230 5.19 -2.04 -1.93
C VAL A 230 5.75 -3.36 -2.47
N LYS A 231 5.84 -3.48 -3.80
CA LYS A 231 6.39 -4.71 -4.42
C LYS A 231 7.83 -4.96 -3.97
N SER A 232 8.15 -6.21 -3.65
CA SER A 232 9.44 -6.62 -3.08
C SER A 232 10.56 -6.72 -4.12
N ASN A 233 11.82 -6.44 -3.77
CA ASN A 233 12.28 -5.93 -2.46
C ASN A 233 11.85 -4.47 -2.26
N ALA A 234 11.30 -4.16 -1.09
CA ALA A 234 10.74 -2.84 -0.81
C ALA A 234 11.54 -2.08 0.26
N ILE A 235 11.77 -0.79 -0.01
CA ILE A 235 12.33 0.18 0.95
C ILE A 235 11.46 1.43 0.94
N VAL A 236 11.05 1.88 2.13
CA VAL A 236 10.29 3.11 2.32
C VAL A 236 11.03 4.02 3.29
N VAL A 237 11.36 5.23 2.83
CA VAL A 237 11.85 6.33 3.67
C VAL A 237 10.67 7.22 4.03
N ALA A 238 10.48 7.53 5.30
CA ALA A 238 9.37 8.35 5.76
C ALA A 238 9.75 9.28 6.91
N LYS A 239 8.99 10.36 7.09
CA LYS A 239 9.15 11.30 8.20
C LYS A 239 7.86 12.05 8.45
N ASN A 240 7.50 12.28 9.70
CA ASN A 240 6.29 13.00 10.11
C ASN A 240 5.01 12.49 9.41
N GLY A 241 4.87 11.16 9.32
CA GLY A 241 3.70 10.52 8.71
C GLY A 241 3.58 10.71 7.19
N VAL A 242 4.66 11.01 6.47
CA VAL A 242 4.67 11.07 4.99
C VAL A 242 5.85 10.31 4.41
N THR A 243 5.62 9.58 3.32
CA THR A 243 6.68 8.92 2.54
C THR A 243 7.51 9.96 1.80
N LEU A 244 8.84 9.82 1.84
CA LEU A 244 9.78 10.71 1.16
C LEU A 244 10.47 10.03 -0.03
N GLY A 245 10.60 8.71 0.01
CA GLY A 245 11.23 7.95 -1.06
C GLY A 245 10.88 6.47 -0.97
N ILE A 246 10.60 5.86 -2.11
CA ILE A 246 10.15 4.47 -2.21
C ILE A 246 10.95 3.76 -3.29
N GLY A 247 11.65 2.71 -2.90
CA GLY A 247 12.34 1.78 -3.78
C GLY A 247 11.54 0.49 -3.87
N ALA A 248 10.87 0.29 -5.01
CA ALA A 248 9.94 -0.82 -5.22
C ALA A 248 10.47 -1.82 -6.25
N GLY A 249 10.26 -3.11 -5.99
CA GLY A 249 10.29 -4.18 -6.98
C GLY A 249 11.68 -4.57 -7.48
N GLN A 250 12.75 -4.34 -6.70
CA GLN A 250 14.11 -4.66 -7.14
C GLN A 250 14.53 -6.08 -6.72
N MET A 251 15.33 -6.72 -7.59
CA MET A 251 15.92 -8.04 -7.34
C MET A 251 16.96 -7.99 -6.22
N SER A 252 17.70 -6.89 -6.12
CA SER A 252 18.66 -6.63 -5.05
C SER A 252 18.10 -5.61 -4.07
N ARG A 253 18.35 -5.82 -2.77
CA ARG A 253 17.86 -4.90 -1.75
C ARG A 253 18.59 -3.57 -1.73
N ILE A 254 19.90 -3.59 -1.98
CA ILE A 254 20.69 -2.36 -2.02
C ILE A 254 20.19 -1.43 -3.15
N ASP A 255 19.73 -1.99 -4.27
CA ASP A 255 19.12 -1.20 -5.36
C ASP A 255 17.84 -0.50 -4.89
N SER A 256 16.98 -1.19 -4.12
CA SER A 256 15.81 -0.55 -3.52
C SER A 256 16.19 0.52 -2.51
N VAL A 257 17.26 0.32 -1.73
CA VAL A 257 17.79 1.33 -0.79
C VAL A 257 18.24 2.56 -1.59
N ASP A 258 19.07 2.37 -2.62
CA ASP A 258 19.61 3.45 -3.44
C ASP A 258 18.49 4.25 -4.13
N ILE A 259 17.47 3.59 -4.68
CA ILE A 259 16.32 4.25 -5.28
C ILE A 259 15.54 5.05 -4.23
N ALA A 260 15.24 4.46 -3.08
CA ALA A 260 14.47 5.12 -2.03
C ALA A 260 15.21 6.36 -1.49
N LEU A 261 16.51 6.23 -1.22
CA LEU A 261 17.36 7.33 -0.75
C LEU A 261 17.53 8.41 -1.82
N THR A 262 17.68 8.04 -3.09
CA THR A 262 17.76 8.99 -4.21
C THR A 262 16.47 9.79 -4.35
N LYS A 263 15.30 9.13 -4.25
CA LYS A 263 14.00 9.81 -4.27
C LYS A 263 13.81 10.76 -3.08
N ALA A 264 14.19 10.31 -1.87
CA ALA A 264 14.10 11.14 -0.67
C ALA A 264 15.07 12.32 -0.69
N GLY A 265 16.23 12.18 -1.35
CA GLY A 265 17.24 13.22 -1.46
C GLY A 265 17.63 13.81 -0.10
N ALA A 266 17.66 15.14 0.00
CA ALA A 266 17.99 15.82 1.25
C ALA A 266 16.97 15.58 2.39
N ALA A 267 15.73 15.20 2.05
CA ALA A 267 14.69 14.94 3.04
C ALA A 267 14.93 13.64 3.83
N ALA A 268 15.78 12.72 3.33
CA ALA A 268 16.19 11.52 4.04
C ALA A 268 16.86 11.81 5.40
N LYS A 269 17.46 13.00 5.55
CA LYS A 269 18.14 13.40 6.79
C LYS A 269 17.15 13.52 7.95
N GLY A 270 17.37 12.70 8.97
CA GLY A 270 16.48 12.61 10.14
C GLY A 270 15.18 11.87 9.87
N ALA A 271 15.01 11.26 8.70
CA ALA A 271 13.89 10.39 8.39
C ALA A 271 14.13 8.98 8.95
N VAL A 272 13.11 8.13 8.90
CA VAL A 272 13.23 6.70 9.22
C VAL A 272 13.13 5.86 7.95
N LEU A 273 13.54 4.60 8.03
CA LEU A 273 13.48 3.67 6.91
C LEU A 273 12.88 2.33 7.31
N ALA A 274 11.95 1.83 6.51
CA ALA A 274 11.41 0.49 6.60
C ALA A 274 11.92 -0.39 5.45
N SER A 275 12.19 -1.67 5.76
CA SER A 275 12.41 -2.72 4.76
C SER A 275 11.47 -3.88 5.00
N ASP A 276 10.80 -4.36 3.93
CA ASP A 276 9.83 -5.47 3.97
C ASP A 276 10.40 -6.82 4.45
N ALA A 277 11.72 -6.97 4.38
CA ALA A 277 12.46 -8.17 4.73
C ALA A 277 13.81 -7.80 5.37
N PHE A 278 14.58 -8.79 5.82
CA PHE A 278 15.84 -8.53 6.50
C PHE A 278 16.95 -7.98 5.58
N PHE A 279 17.84 -7.12 6.07
CA PHE A 279 19.04 -6.74 5.32
C PHE A 279 20.03 -7.92 5.27
N PRO A 280 20.48 -8.34 4.08
CA PRO A 280 21.39 -9.48 3.97
C PRO A 280 22.83 -9.12 4.33
N PHE A 281 23.22 -7.84 4.18
CA PHE A 281 24.59 -7.37 4.36
C PHE A 281 24.61 -5.96 4.98
N ARG A 282 25.76 -5.58 5.55
CA ARG A 282 25.99 -4.28 6.19
C ARG A 282 26.00 -3.09 5.23
N ASP A 283 26.25 -3.32 3.94
CA ASP A 283 26.33 -2.29 2.89
C ASP A 283 25.09 -1.39 2.84
N SER A 284 23.92 -1.98 3.05
CA SER A 284 22.64 -1.29 3.11
C SER A 284 22.60 -0.33 4.29
N VAL A 285 23.06 -0.76 5.48
CA VAL A 285 23.11 0.10 6.67
C VAL A 285 24.08 1.26 6.48
N GLU A 286 25.23 1.01 5.84
CA GLU A 286 26.22 2.05 5.53
C GLU A 286 25.67 3.10 4.55
N ALA A 287 24.99 2.68 3.49
CA ALA A 287 24.33 3.58 2.54
C ALA A 287 23.23 4.42 3.23
N ILE A 288 22.42 3.78 4.08
CA ILE A 288 21.36 4.41 4.87
C ILE A 288 21.95 5.47 5.82
N ALA A 289 23.05 5.14 6.51
CA ALA A 289 23.75 6.08 7.40
C ALA A 289 24.31 7.29 6.66
N LYS A 290 24.90 7.06 5.49
CA LYS A 290 25.45 8.13 4.65
C LYS A 290 24.39 9.14 4.22
N ALA A 291 23.14 8.69 4.00
CA ALA A 291 22.01 9.55 3.70
C ALA A 291 21.42 10.28 4.92
N GLY A 292 21.88 9.96 6.13
CA GLY A 292 21.45 10.60 7.38
C GLY A 292 20.10 10.12 7.91
N VAL A 293 19.66 8.93 7.52
CA VAL A 293 18.49 8.27 8.13
C VAL A 293 18.76 8.01 9.61
N ALA A 294 17.76 8.23 10.44
CA ALA A 294 17.89 8.29 11.89
C ALA A 294 17.35 7.06 12.64
N ALA A 295 16.62 6.17 11.98
CA ALA A 295 16.22 4.87 12.55
C ALA A 295 15.78 3.90 11.44
N ILE A 296 15.87 2.59 11.71
CA ILE A 296 15.52 1.51 10.78
C ILE A 296 14.50 0.55 11.44
N ILE A 297 13.50 0.13 10.67
CA ILE A 297 12.60 -1.00 11.00
C ILE A 297 12.74 -2.08 9.93
N GLN A 298 12.94 -3.32 10.35
CA GLN A 298 13.01 -4.49 9.48
C GLN A 298 12.51 -5.74 10.23
N PRO A 299 12.36 -6.91 9.60
CA PRO A 299 11.91 -8.12 10.30
C PRO A 299 12.97 -8.78 11.16
N GLY A 300 14.25 -8.73 10.74
CA GLY A 300 15.29 -9.63 11.24
C GLY A 300 15.09 -11.07 10.74
N GLY A 301 15.86 -12.00 11.32
CA GLY A 301 15.88 -13.42 10.97
C GLY A 301 16.96 -13.81 9.96
N SER A 302 17.93 -12.93 9.67
CA SER A 302 19.09 -13.28 8.84
C SER A 302 20.13 -14.04 9.65
N VAL A 303 20.80 -15.02 9.03
CA VAL A 303 22.03 -15.61 9.60
C VAL A 303 23.15 -14.57 9.78
N ARG A 304 23.02 -13.41 9.13
CA ARG A 304 23.94 -12.25 9.21
C ARG A 304 23.38 -11.06 9.98
N ASP A 305 22.31 -11.24 10.77
CA ASP A 305 21.74 -10.13 11.56
C ASP A 305 22.79 -9.51 12.49
N ALA A 306 23.68 -10.32 13.06
CA ALA A 306 24.76 -9.82 13.92
C ALA A 306 25.65 -8.77 13.21
N ASP A 307 26.03 -9.02 11.95
CA ASP A 307 26.88 -8.10 11.17
C ASP A 307 26.15 -6.78 10.88
N VAL A 308 24.84 -6.87 10.58
CA VAL A 308 23.97 -5.72 10.29
C VAL A 308 23.74 -4.88 11.56
N ILE A 309 23.52 -5.53 12.72
CA ILE A 309 23.36 -4.88 14.02
C ILE A 309 24.67 -4.20 14.45
N ILE A 310 25.82 -4.86 14.26
CA ILE A 310 27.14 -4.27 14.54
C ILE A 310 27.32 -3.00 13.72
N ALA A 311 27.05 -3.03 12.41
CA ALA A 311 27.16 -1.86 11.56
C ALA A 311 26.21 -0.73 12.01
N ALA A 312 24.97 -1.05 12.38
CA ALA A 312 24.01 -0.07 12.88
C ALA A 312 24.49 0.57 14.20
N ASN A 313 25.07 -0.21 15.12
CA ASN A 313 25.66 0.28 16.36
C ASN A 313 26.89 1.19 16.10
N GLU A 314 27.81 0.76 15.23
CA GLU A 314 28.98 1.55 14.81
C GLU A 314 28.56 2.93 14.25
N LEU A 315 27.49 2.93 13.45
CA LEU A 315 26.94 4.11 12.79
C LEU A 315 25.91 4.87 13.64
N LYS A 316 25.63 4.39 14.87
CA LYS A 316 24.68 4.98 15.83
C LYS A 316 23.26 5.13 15.27
N ILE A 317 22.79 4.13 14.53
CA ILE A 317 21.44 4.09 13.98
C ILE A 317 20.61 3.11 14.81
N PRO A 318 19.58 3.58 15.54
CA PRO A 318 18.60 2.71 16.16
C PRO A 318 17.93 1.78 15.14
N MET A 319 17.84 0.50 15.47
CA MET A 319 17.19 -0.52 14.66
C MET A 319 16.20 -1.32 15.50
N VAL A 320 15.00 -1.52 14.96
CA VAL A 320 13.96 -2.37 15.54
C VAL A 320 13.59 -3.51 14.62
N PHE A 321 13.37 -4.68 15.21
CA PHE A 321 12.90 -5.87 14.54
C PHE A 321 11.39 -6.05 14.77
N THR A 322 10.65 -6.34 13.69
CA THR A 322 9.22 -6.70 13.78
C THR A 322 9.03 -8.20 14.03
N GLY A 323 9.96 -9.05 13.58
CA GLY A 323 9.79 -10.51 13.54
C GLY A 323 8.83 -11.00 12.45
N PHE A 324 8.28 -10.12 11.62
CA PHE A 324 7.33 -10.46 10.54
C PHE A 324 7.85 -9.95 9.21
N ARG A 325 7.99 -10.84 8.23
CA ARG A 325 8.35 -10.47 6.85
C ARG A 325 7.11 -10.19 6.02
N ALA A 326 7.14 -9.13 5.21
CA ALA A 326 6.00 -8.63 4.44
C ALA A 326 6.28 -8.61 2.92
N PHE A 327 6.66 -9.76 2.34
CA PHE A 327 6.92 -9.84 0.90
C PHE A 327 5.64 -9.71 0.06
N TRP A 328 5.73 -8.96 -1.03
CA TRP A 328 4.64 -8.73 -1.98
C TRP A 328 5.15 -8.78 -3.42
N HIS A 329 4.63 -9.73 -4.21
CA HIS A 329 5.07 -9.99 -5.59
C HIS A 329 3.98 -9.74 -6.62
#